data_AF-A0A926U2S7-F1
#
_entry.id   AF-A0A926U2S7-F1
#
_cell.length_a   1.000
_cell.length_b   1.000
_cell.length_c   1.000
_cell.angle_alpha   90.00
_cell.angle_beta   90.00
_cell.angle_gamma   90.00
#
_symmetry.space_group_name_H-M   'P 1'
#
loop_
_entity.id
_entity.type
_entity.pdbx_description
1 polymer ?
#
loop_
_entity_poly.entity_id
_entity_poly.type
_entity_poly.pdbx_seq_one_letter_code
_entity_poly.pdbx_strand_id
1 'polypeptide(L)'
;MSRNFLSTPKLSSPEIDRLIATLSNPDREAVQILVIGSDKGITNVVHSLHIHGFAEVQEWSLLLPAPIPGKLMRSLTRYVSIEQFLRLAIVLRCDDEGRSLPP
;
A
#
# COMPACT_ATOMS: atom_id res chain seq x y z
N MET A 1 53.19 -0.94 -3.97
CA MET A 1 52.09 -0.04 -4.40
C MET A 1 50.90 -0.31 -3.49
N SER A 2 50.64 0.60 -2.54
CA SER A 2 49.63 0.40 -1.49
C SER A 2 48.25 0.83 -2.00
N ARG A 3 47.24 -0.03 -1.84
CA ARG A 3 45.85 0.25 -2.19
C ARG A 3 45.29 1.27 -1.21
N ASN A 4 44.93 2.45 -1.70
CA ASN A 4 44.14 3.43 -0.95
C ASN A 4 42.72 2.87 -0.81
N PHE A 5 42.44 2.24 0.32
CA PHE A 5 41.08 1.88 0.70
C PHE A 5 40.32 3.16 1.02
N LEU A 6 39.27 3.42 0.24
CA LEU A 6 38.31 4.49 0.44
C LEU A 6 37.81 4.44 1.90
N SER A 7 38.05 5.51 2.65
CA SER A 7 37.49 5.68 3.99
C SER A 7 35.98 5.64 3.88
N THR A 8 35.34 4.63 4.47
CA THR A 8 33.89 4.66 4.66
C THR A 8 33.55 5.88 5.53
N PRO A 9 32.53 6.68 5.18
CA PRO A 9 32.00 7.65 6.13
C PRO A 9 31.44 6.85 7.29
N LYS A 10 32.14 6.91 8.44
CA LYS A 10 31.68 6.34 9.70
C LYS A 10 30.54 7.21 10.18
N LEU A 11 29.33 6.91 9.69
CA LEU A 11 28.11 7.60 10.04
C LEU A 11 27.99 7.55 11.57
N SER A 12 28.05 8.72 12.18
CA SER A 12 28.10 8.83 13.63
C SER A 12 26.73 8.46 14.21
N SER A 13 26.71 7.79 15.37
CA SER A 13 25.50 7.34 16.07
C SER A 13 24.29 8.30 16.00
N PRO A 14 24.42 9.62 16.23
CA PRO A 14 23.25 10.51 16.20
C PRO A 14 22.65 10.71 14.80
N GLU A 15 23.38 10.44 13.71
CA GLU A 15 22.83 10.49 12.35
C GLU A 15 22.01 9.23 12.04
N ILE A 16 22.46 8.05 12.49
CA ILE A 16 21.66 6.83 12.38
C ILE A 16 20.39 6.96 13.20
N ASP A 17 20.48 7.48 14.43
CA ASP A 17 19.31 7.68 15.29
C ASP A 17 18.34 8.71 14.71
N ARG A 18 18.84 9.77 14.05
CA ARG A 18 18.00 10.74 13.32
C ARG A 18 17.34 10.12 12.09
N LEU A 19 18.06 9.32 11.32
CA LEU A 19 17.50 8.63 10.15
C LEU A 19 16.42 7.62 10.58
N ILE A 20 16.66 6.87 11.66
CA ILE A 20 15.68 5.97 12.27
C ILE A 20 14.48 6.77 12.78
N ALA A 21 14.70 7.89 13.47
CA ALA A 21 13.63 8.76 13.97
C ALA A 21 12.78 9.37 12.83
N THR A 22 13.38 9.69 11.68
CA THR A 22 12.63 10.12 10.49
C THR A 22 11.85 8.99 9.82
N LEU A 23 12.32 7.75 9.95
CA LEU A 23 11.62 6.55 9.45
C LEU A 23 10.48 6.13 10.38
N SER A 24 10.66 6.31 11.68
CA SER A 24 9.64 6.12 12.70
C SER A 24 8.88 7.42 12.93
N ASN A 25 8.07 7.85 11.96
CA ASN A 25 7.00 8.80 12.28
C ASN A 25 6.00 8.06 13.17
N PRO A 26 5.90 8.36 14.48
CA PRO A 26 5.00 7.63 15.38
C PRO A 26 3.51 7.78 14.98
N ASP A 27 3.22 8.79 14.15
CA ASP A 27 1.87 9.07 13.66
C ASP A 27 1.49 8.32 12.38
N ARG A 28 2.39 7.48 11.84
CA ARG A 28 2.15 6.72 10.60
C ARG A 28 2.39 5.24 10.80
N GLU A 29 1.36 4.45 10.55
CA GLU A 29 1.37 3.01 10.61
C GLU A 29 1.56 2.40 9.21
N ALA A 30 2.41 1.39 9.10
CA ALA A 30 2.57 0.62 7.88
C ALA A 30 1.38 -0.32 7.70
N VAL A 31 0.50 0.01 6.77
CA VAL A 31 -0.69 -0.78 6.44
C VAL A 31 -0.46 -1.52 5.14
N GLN A 32 -0.61 -2.84 5.18
CA GLN A 32 -0.65 -3.69 4.00
C GLN A 32 -2.10 -3.94 3.60
N ILE A 33 -2.46 -3.51 2.39
CA ILE A 33 -3.78 -3.73 1.79
C ILE A 33 -3.65 -4.86 0.78
N LEU A 34 -4.52 -5.87 0.92
CA LEU A 34 -4.63 -7.00 0.00
C LEU A 34 -6.07 -7.06 -0.50
N VAL A 35 -6.25 -7.00 -1.82
CA VAL A 35 -7.55 -7.12 -2.48
C VAL A 35 -7.58 -8.44 -3.23
N ILE A 36 -8.55 -9.29 -2.94
CA ILE A 36 -8.77 -10.59 -3.60
C ILE A 36 -10.15 -10.59 -4.23
N GLY A 37 -10.26 -10.93 -5.51
CA GLY A 37 -11.54 -10.83 -6.21
C GLY A 37 -11.48 -11.26 -7.67
N SER A 38 -12.53 -10.90 -8.41
CA SER A 38 -12.47 -10.92 -9.87
C SER A 38 -11.58 -9.77 -10.38
N ASP A 39 -11.05 -9.89 -11.59
CA ASP A 39 -10.27 -8.82 -12.22
C ASP A 39 -11.02 -7.47 -12.21
N LYS A 40 -12.31 -7.49 -12.54
CA LYS A 40 -13.18 -6.31 -12.51
C LYS A 40 -13.34 -5.73 -11.10
N GLY A 41 -13.55 -6.57 -10.09
CA GLY A 41 -13.70 -6.12 -8.70
C GLY A 41 -12.41 -5.48 -8.16
N ILE A 42 -11.27 -6.10 -8.46
CA ILE A 42 -9.95 -5.57 -8.06
C ILE A 42 -9.68 -4.24 -8.76
N THR A 43 -9.90 -4.19 -10.07
CA THR A 43 -9.76 -2.96 -10.87
C THR A 43 -10.63 -1.84 -10.31
N ASN A 44 -11.89 -2.12 -9.95
CA ASN A 44 -12.78 -1.13 -9.33
C ASN A 44 -12.22 -0.61 -7.99
N VAL A 45 -11.77 -1.50 -7.10
CA VAL A 45 -11.19 -1.07 -5.81
C VAL A 45 -9.95 -0.19 -6.02
N VAL A 46 -9.04 -0.59 -6.91
CA VAL A 46 -7.83 0.18 -7.23
C VAL A 46 -8.19 1.56 -7.79
N HIS A 47 -9.13 1.64 -8.73
CA HIS A 47 -9.57 2.92 -9.28
C HIS A 47 -10.28 3.80 -8.24
N SER A 48 -11.13 3.22 -7.39
CA SER A 48 -11.78 3.95 -6.30
C SER A 48 -10.74 4.55 -5.36
N LEU A 49 -9.75 3.79 -4.92
CA LEU A 49 -8.69 4.28 -4.04
C LEU A 49 -7.82 5.36 -4.72
N HIS A 50 -7.60 5.26 -6.03
CA HIS A 50 -6.93 6.30 -6.80
C HIS A 50 -7.73 7.60 -6.88
N ILE A 51 -9.04 7.54 -7.19
CA ILE A 51 -9.91 8.73 -7.28
C ILE A 51 -10.00 9.45 -5.91
N HIS A 52 -9.95 8.70 -4.82
CA HIS A 52 -9.95 9.26 -3.46
C HIS A 52 -8.56 9.78 -3.02
N GLY A 53 -7.56 9.75 -3.90
CA GLY A 53 -6.20 10.23 -3.62
C GLY A 53 -5.43 9.38 -2.63
N PHE A 54 -5.86 8.13 -2.39
CA PHE A 54 -5.21 7.27 -1.42
C PHE A 54 -3.94 6.62 -1.97
N ALA A 55 -4.03 6.08 -3.18
CA ALA A 55 -2.92 5.38 -3.84
C ALA A 55 -3.03 5.48 -5.36
N GLU A 56 -1.89 5.68 -6.01
CA GLU A 56 -1.79 5.64 -7.46
C GLU A 56 -1.98 4.22 -7.99
N VAL A 57 -2.57 4.08 -9.18
CA VAL A 57 -2.82 2.76 -9.80
C VAL A 57 -1.52 1.97 -9.99
N GLN A 58 -0.40 2.67 -10.21
CA GLN A 58 0.92 2.09 -10.47
C GLN A 58 1.66 1.67 -9.18
N GLU A 59 1.22 2.13 -8.01
CA GLU A 59 1.82 1.73 -6.72
C GLU A 59 1.43 0.29 -6.33
N TRP A 60 0.33 -0.22 -6.90
CA TRP A 60 -0.12 -1.59 -6.64
C TRP A 60 0.78 -2.61 -7.30
N SER A 61 0.90 -3.78 -6.68
CA SER A 61 1.52 -4.93 -7.32
C SER A 61 0.78 -5.35 -8.60
N LEU A 62 1.49 -6.07 -9.46
CA LEU A 62 0.90 -6.71 -10.62
C LEU A 62 -0.23 -7.65 -10.17
N LEU A 63 -1.21 -7.84 -11.05
CA LEU A 63 -2.29 -8.78 -10.80
C LEU A 63 -1.73 -10.20 -10.76
N LEU A 64 -1.93 -10.90 -9.64
CA LEU A 64 -1.42 -12.25 -9.42
C LEU A 64 -2.57 -13.23 -9.18
N PRO A 65 -2.39 -14.54 -9.48
CA PRO A 65 -3.31 -15.58 -9.05
C PRO A 65 -3.40 -15.61 -7.52
N ALA A 66 -4.62 -15.65 -6.98
CA ALA A 66 -4.83 -15.84 -5.55
C ALA A 66 -4.73 -17.35 -5.19
N PRO A 67 -4.54 -17.69 -3.90
CA PRO A 67 -4.66 -19.07 -3.43
C PRO A 67 -6.06 -19.67 -3.62
N ILE A 68 -7.05 -18.84 -3.95
CA ILE A 68 -8.43 -19.24 -4.23
C ILE A 68 -8.59 -19.44 -5.74
N PRO A 69 -9.03 -20.63 -6.21
CA PRO A 69 -9.22 -20.90 -7.63
C PRO A 69 -10.12 -19.88 -8.31
N GLY A 70 -9.70 -19.38 -9.48
CA GLY A 70 -10.46 -18.41 -10.27
C GLY A 70 -10.52 -17.00 -9.67
N LYS A 71 -9.79 -16.72 -8.60
CA LYS A 71 -9.64 -15.37 -8.04
C LYS A 71 -8.23 -14.85 -8.27
N LEU A 72 -8.14 -13.53 -8.37
CA LEU A 72 -6.90 -12.80 -8.52
C LEU A 72 -6.66 -11.97 -7.25
N MET A 73 -5.46 -11.43 -7.13
CA MET A 73 -5.10 -10.55 -6.04
C MET A 73 -4.16 -9.42 -6.48
N ARG A 74 -4.24 -8.30 -5.76
CA ARG A 74 -3.26 -7.21 -5.78
C ARG A 74 -3.00 -6.73 -4.36
N SER A 75 -1.80 -6.22 -4.14
CA SER A 75 -1.34 -5.76 -2.84
C SER A 75 -0.63 -4.42 -2.93
N LEU A 76 -0.69 -3.67 -1.83
CA LEU A 76 -0.03 -2.38 -1.65
C LEU A 76 0.37 -2.23 -0.18
N THR A 77 1.54 -1.67 0.08
CA THR A 77 1.96 -1.29 1.44
C THR A 77 2.17 0.22 1.50
N ARG A 78 1.52 0.90 2.45
CA ARG A 78 1.62 2.35 2.63
C ARG A 78 1.74 2.72 4.10
N TYR A 79 2.40 3.83 4.37
CA TYR A 79 2.45 4.44 5.70
C TYR A 79 1.33 5.47 5.82
N VAL A 80 0.30 5.14 6.60
CA VAL A 80 -0.93 5.95 6.72
C VAL A 80 -1.08 6.43 8.16
N SER A 81 -1.64 7.61 8.35
CA SER A 81 -2.12 7.99 9.69
C SER A 81 -3.47 7.31 9.97
N ILE A 82 -3.81 7.16 11.24
CA ILE A 82 -5.07 6.54 11.69
C ILE A 82 -6.30 7.20 11.04
N GLU A 83 -6.31 8.52 10.92
CA GLU A 83 -7.37 9.29 10.24
C GLU A 83 -7.53 8.91 8.76
N GLN A 84 -6.41 8.73 8.05
CA GLN A 84 -6.47 8.29 6.65
C GLN A 84 -6.97 6.85 6.54
N PHE A 85 -6.58 5.97 7.47
CA PHE A 85 -7.03 4.59 7.48
C PHE A 85 -8.55 4.46 7.69
N LEU A 86 -9.13 5.25 8.59
CA LEU A 86 -10.59 5.26 8.83
C LEU A 86 -11.38 5.73 7.60
N ARG A 87 -10.88 6.71 6.83
CA ARG A 87 -11.52 7.12 5.57
C ARG A 87 -11.57 5.99 4.54
N LEU A 88 -10.56 5.13 4.48
CA LEU A 88 -10.52 4.00 3.54
C LEU A 88 -11.54 2.92 3.86
N ALA A 89 -11.71 2.61 5.15
CA ALA A 89 -12.66 1.59 5.60
C ALA A 89 -14.10 1.95 5.19
N ILE A 90 -14.41 3.24 5.07
CA ILE A 90 -15.69 3.74 4.56
C ILE A 90 -15.79 3.54 3.04
N VAL A 91 -14.72 3.86 2.28
CA VAL A 91 -14.68 3.72 0.81
C VAL A 91 -14.76 2.24 0.37
N LEU A 92 -14.11 1.32 1.08
CA LEU A 92 -14.19 -0.12 0.79
C LEU A 92 -15.55 -0.74 1.13
N ARG A 93 -16.41 -0.01 1.85
CA ARG A 93 -17.77 -0.45 2.17
C ARG A 93 -18.77 -0.09 1.05
N CYS A 94 -18.33 0.58 -0.02
CA CYS A 94 -19.17 0.86 -1.18
C CYS A 94 -19.26 -0.36 -2.12
N ASP A 95 -20.50 -0.81 -2.30
CA ASP A 95 -21.07 -1.59 -3.41
C ASP A 95 -21.00 -3.13 -3.34
N ASP A 96 -21.90 -3.70 -2.52
CA ASP A 96 -22.63 -4.94 -2.86
C ASP A 96 -24.16 -4.76 -2.68
N GLU A 97 -24.70 -3.57 -2.92
CA GLU A 97 -26.16 -3.35 -2.96
C GLU A 97 -26.56 -2.76 -4.31
N GLY A 98 -27.27 -3.54 -5.12
CA GLY A 98 -28.08 -2.97 -6.21
C GLY A 98 -27.63 -3.26 -7.64
N ARG A 99 -27.58 -4.54 -8.03
CA ARG A 99 -28.14 -4.93 -9.35
C ARG A 99 -29.15 -6.05 -9.16
N SER A 100 -30.30 -5.68 -8.61
CA SER A 100 -31.55 -6.31 -9.00
C SER A 100 -31.70 -6.11 -10.52
N LEU A 101 -31.68 -7.21 -11.25
CA LEU A 101 -32.24 -7.26 -12.61
C LEU A 101 -33.75 -7.54 -12.46
N PRO A 102 -34.60 -6.70 -13.06
CA PRO A 102 -35.91 -7.18 -13.48
C PRO A 102 -36.23 -6.79 -14.93
N PRO A 103 -37.23 -7.44 -15.56
CA PRO A 103 -37.71 -8.82 -15.39
C PRO A 103 -37.18 -9.78 -16.48
#